data_AF-A0A835MBH2-F1
#
_entry.id   AF-A0A835MBH2-F1
#
_cell.length_a   1.000
_cell.length_b   1.000
_cell.length_c   1.000
_cell.angle_alpha   90.00
_cell.angle_beta   90.00
_cell.angle_gamma   90.00
#
_symmetry.space_group_name_H-M   'P 1'
#
loop_
_entity.id
_entity.type
_entity.pdbx_description
1 polymer ?
#
loop_
_entity_poly.entity_id
_entity_poly.type
_entity_poly.pdbx_seq_one_letter_code
_entity_poly.pdbx_strand_id
1 'polypeptide(L)'
;MEFSTKKEEEVKGKLGRGAYLPPFKFAQTLIEDKSSTEYQRLTWDALRKSINGLVNKINSGNFKNVVYELFEENLIRGRGLFCRSIIKAQKASPSFTRLFAALVAVVNTKFPEVGALVLKRTVWQLQTAYERSDRPKLLAHEIVALEWLTVLLENPTDDSVEVAVGFVTECGSLLQDLSPKALAGIFEFFRGILYKGEIHNRVMFLIEDLFAIRKAKFKGYPAVRSELYLVDQEDKVTHEISVVDKINDPETSLDIFKADSRFLENEKRFEEIKRNILGNKSSSKGEAEDLEDEESDEEEDEKMDVHDETETERVNFAACNLSDDHVMRQLRGNWAQTIADYAARARDGIMHHAPGVLQSRADISSLLWSLGAAFMHDQQNPPAKL
;
A
#
# COMPACT_ATOMS: atom_id res chain seq x y z
N MET A 1 1.60 23.26 -45.47
CA MET A 1 0.23 22.73 -45.28
C MET A 1 -0.10 21.57 -46.23
N GLU A 2 0.24 21.65 -47.53
CA GLU A 2 -0.07 20.58 -48.50
C GLU A 2 0.64 19.22 -48.27
N PHE A 3 1.79 19.19 -47.58
CA PHE A 3 2.50 17.95 -47.27
C PHE A 3 1.85 17.16 -46.12
N SER A 4 1.23 17.85 -45.16
CA SER A 4 0.50 17.21 -44.04
C SER A 4 -0.78 16.55 -44.53
N THR A 5 -1.55 17.22 -45.38
CA THR A 5 -2.84 16.72 -45.88
C THR A 5 -2.71 15.48 -46.76
N LYS A 6 -1.69 15.41 -47.63
CA LYS A 6 -1.43 14.20 -48.44
C LYS A 6 -1.08 12.97 -47.60
N LYS A 7 -0.32 13.16 -46.52
CA LYS A 7 0.11 12.07 -45.63
C LYS A 7 -1.03 11.59 -44.74
N GLU A 8 -1.89 12.51 -44.29
CA GLU A 8 -3.14 12.15 -43.62
C GLU A 8 -4.07 11.31 -44.50
N GLU A 9 -4.20 11.67 -45.78
CA GLU A 9 -4.98 10.89 -46.75
C GLU A 9 -4.36 9.51 -47.03
N GLU A 10 -3.02 9.40 -47.08
CA GLU A 10 -2.33 8.13 -47.27
C GLU A 10 -2.49 7.18 -46.07
N VAL A 11 -2.42 7.70 -44.84
CA VAL A 11 -2.67 6.92 -43.61
C VAL A 11 -4.13 6.47 -43.54
N LYS A 12 -5.08 7.38 -43.83
CA LYS A 12 -6.52 7.05 -43.91
C LYS A 12 -6.84 6.08 -45.06
N GLY A 13 -6.04 6.05 -46.13
CA GLY A 13 -6.18 5.11 -47.23
C GLY A 13 -5.67 3.70 -46.93
N LYS A 14 -4.64 3.56 -46.06
CA LYS A 14 -4.09 2.27 -45.60
C LYS A 14 -4.94 1.60 -44.53
N LEU A 15 -5.61 2.39 -43.68
CA LEU A 15 -6.64 1.93 -42.76
C LEU A 15 -7.92 1.71 -43.58
N GLY A 16 -8.23 0.47 -43.97
CA GLY A 16 -9.43 0.17 -44.76
C GLY A 16 -10.67 0.89 -44.23
N ARG A 17 -11.54 1.35 -45.15
CA ARG A 17 -12.75 2.15 -44.86
C ARG A 17 -13.51 1.59 -43.65
N GLY A 18 -13.36 2.23 -42.48
CA GLY A 18 -14.10 1.89 -41.26
C GLY A 18 -13.25 1.63 -40.00
N ALA A 19 -11.93 1.46 -40.09
CA ALA A 19 -11.10 1.29 -38.89
C ALA A 19 -10.80 2.64 -38.22
N TYR A 20 -11.44 2.93 -37.08
CA TYR A 20 -11.13 4.11 -36.27
C TYR A 20 -9.70 4.00 -35.70
N LEU A 21 -8.86 4.99 -36.02
CA LEU A 21 -7.56 5.14 -35.39
C LEU A 21 -7.64 6.31 -34.41
N PRO A 22 -7.46 6.08 -33.10
CA PRO A 22 -7.47 7.13 -32.10
C PRO A 22 -6.52 8.28 -32.49
N PRO A 23 -6.89 9.56 -32.26
CA PRO A 23 -6.14 10.72 -32.72
C PRO A 23 -4.65 10.70 -32.38
N PHE A 24 -4.28 10.18 -31.20
CA PHE A 24 -2.89 10.07 -30.79
C PHE A 24 -2.11 9.03 -31.63
N LYS A 25 -2.70 7.87 -31.94
CA LYS A 25 -2.08 6.84 -32.80
C LYS A 25 -1.96 7.36 -34.23
N PHE A 26 -2.94 8.14 -34.69
CA PHE A 26 -2.87 8.82 -35.98
C PHE A 26 -1.71 9.82 -36.02
N ALA A 27 -1.61 10.73 -35.04
CA ALA A 27 -0.51 11.68 -34.92
C ALA A 27 0.87 10.99 -34.88
N GLN A 28 0.99 9.83 -34.22
CA GLN A 28 2.23 9.05 -34.21
C GLN A 28 2.65 8.54 -35.59
N THR A 29 1.69 8.18 -36.44
CA THR A 29 1.97 7.68 -37.81
C THR A 29 2.40 8.79 -38.78
N LEU A 30 2.10 10.06 -38.46
CA LEU A 30 2.52 11.20 -39.26
C LEU A 30 3.99 11.57 -39.03
N ILE A 31 4.58 11.20 -37.90
CA ILE A 31 5.98 11.47 -37.57
C ILE A 31 6.86 10.31 -38.06
N GLU A 32 7.74 10.58 -39.02
CA GLU A 32 8.67 9.58 -39.58
C GLU A 32 9.83 9.26 -38.63
N ASP A 33 10.40 10.30 -38.01
CA ASP A 33 11.53 10.13 -37.10
C ASP A 33 11.05 9.77 -35.69
N LYS A 34 11.11 8.47 -35.39
CA LYS A 34 10.78 7.92 -34.06
C LYS A 34 11.80 8.30 -32.98
N SER A 35 12.96 8.84 -33.33
CA SER A 35 13.95 9.33 -32.35
C SER A 35 13.70 10.78 -31.94
N SER A 36 12.90 11.52 -32.73
CA SER A 36 12.62 12.94 -32.51
C SER A 36 12.01 13.21 -31.14
N THR A 37 12.33 14.38 -30.57
CA THR A 37 11.78 14.80 -29.27
C THR A 37 10.25 14.93 -29.33
N GLU A 38 9.70 15.34 -30.47
CA GLU A 38 8.25 15.44 -30.69
C GLU A 38 7.57 14.06 -30.63
N TYR A 39 8.13 13.04 -31.30
CA TYR A 39 7.62 11.67 -31.21
C TYR A 39 7.69 11.14 -29.78
N GLN A 40 8.82 11.35 -29.11
CA GLN A 40 9.00 10.94 -27.71
C GLN A 40 7.98 11.61 -26.79
N ARG A 41 7.68 12.90 -27.01
CA ARG A 41 6.69 13.63 -26.22
C ARG A 41 5.29 13.09 -26.45
N LEU A 42 4.92 12.89 -27.71
CA LEU A 42 3.61 12.34 -28.09
C LEU A 42 3.38 10.95 -27.49
N THR A 43 4.39 10.07 -27.54
CA THR A 43 4.31 8.73 -26.93
C THR A 43 4.29 8.78 -25.40
N TRP A 44 4.99 9.74 -24.78
CA TRP A 44 4.93 9.97 -23.33
C TRP A 44 3.54 10.39 -22.87
N ASP A 45 2.92 11.34 -23.57
CA ASP A 45 1.58 11.82 -23.21
C ASP A 45 0.53 10.72 -23.41
N ALA A 46 0.68 9.88 -24.44
CA ALA A 46 -0.15 8.68 -24.62
C ALA A 46 0.05 7.66 -23.48
N LEU A 47 1.30 7.36 -23.11
CA LEU A 47 1.64 6.47 -21.99
C LEU A 47 1.01 6.96 -20.67
N ARG A 48 1.11 8.27 -20.40
CA ARG A 48 0.48 8.90 -19.23
C ARG A 48 -1.04 8.70 -19.22
N LYS A 49 -1.71 8.94 -20.35
CA LYS A 49 -3.16 8.76 -20.46
C LYS A 49 -3.56 7.29 -20.28
N SER A 50 -2.84 6.37 -20.92
CA SER A 50 -3.09 4.93 -20.82
C SER A 50 -2.97 4.43 -19.39
N ILE A 51 -1.83 4.67 -18.73
CA ILE A 51 -1.61 4.26 -17.33
C ILE A 51 -2.69 4.84 -16.40
N ASN A 52 -3.02 6.12 -16.55
CA ASN A 52 -4.04 6.76 -15.72
C ASN A 52 -5.43 6.14 -15.93
N GLY A 53 -5.82 5.91 -17.19
CA GLY A 53 -7.08 5.27 -17.53
C GLY A 53 -7.18 3.84 -16.97
N LEU A 54 -6.10 3.05 -17.08
CA LEU A 54 -6.03 1.69 -16.55
C LEU A 54 -6.21 1.65 -15.02
N VAL A 55 -5.56 2.56 -14.29
CA VAL A 55 -5.66 2.64 -12.83
C VAL A 55 -7.05 3.08 -12.40
N ASN A 56 -7.67 4.06 -13.08
CA ASN A 56 -8.98 4.57 -12.69
C ASN A 56 -10.11 3.58 -12.95
N LYS A 57 -10.01 2.76 -14.00
CA LYS A 57 -11.05 1.78 -14.36
C LYS A 57 -10.98 0.47 -13.57
N ILE A 58 -9.99 0.28 -12.68
CA ILE A 58 -9.76 -1.02 -12.04
C ILE A 58 -10.87 -1.39 -11.05
N ASN A 59 -11.36 -2.62 -11.15
CA ASN A 59 -12.32 -3.22 -10.23
C ASN A 59 -12.05 -4.73 -10.08
N SER A 60 -12.71 -5.42 -9.14
CA SER A 60 -12.52 -6.87 -8.94
C SER A 60 -12.84 -7.70 -10.19
N GLY A 61 -13.78 -7.28 -11.04
CA GLY A 61 -14.23 -8.01 -12.22
C GLY A 61 -13.26 -7.92 -13.41
N ASN A 62 -12.59 -6.77 -13.59
CA ASN A 62 -11.67 -6.54 -14.70
C ASN A 62 -10.19 -6.59 -14.31
N PHE A 63 -9.86 -6.84 -13.04
CA PHE A 63 -8.51 -6.75 -12.49
C PHE A 63 -7.45 -7.45 -13.35
N LYS A 64 -7.69 -8.71 -13.76
CA LYS A 64 -6.74 -9.50 -14.55
C LYS A 64 -6.49 -8.90 -15.94
N ASN A 65 -7.53 -8.35 -16.56
CA ASN A 65 -7.42 -7.72 -17.88
C ASN A 65 -6.64 -6.40 -17.77
N VAL A 66 -6.92 -5.59 -16.74
CA VAL A 66 -6.17 -4.36 -16.45
C VAL A 66 -4.70 -4.67 -16.20
N VAL A 67 -4.37 -5.72 -15.46
CA VAL A 67 -2.99 -6.17 -15.25
C VAL A 67 -2.31 -6.52 -16.59
N TYR A 68 -2.99 -7.26 -17.46
CA TYR A 68 -2.44 -7.64 -18.76
C TYR A 68 -2.19 -6.41 -19.65
N GLU A 69 -3.18 -5.52 -19.78
CA GLU A 69 -3.05 -4.25 -20.51
C GLU A 69 -1.94 -3.37 -19.93
N LEU A 70 -1.81 -3.31 -18.61
CA LEU A 70 -0.77 -2.52 -17.95
C LEU A 70 0.64 -3.04 -18.26
N PHE A 71 0.81 -4.36 -18.39
CA PHE A 71 2.09 -4.95 -18.80
C PHE A 71 2.40 -4.76 -20.28
N GLU A 72 1.44 -4.30 -21.09
CA GLU A 72 1.73 -3.85 -22.44
C GLU A 72 2.39 -2.46 -22.48
N GLU A 73 2.21 -1.66 -21.43
CA GLU A 73 2.73 -0.30 -21.29
C GLU A 73 4.16 -0.27 -20.73
N ASN A 74 4.98 0.68 -21.18
CA ASN A 74 6.37 0.81 -20.75
C ASN A 74 6.48 1.36 -19.31
N LEU A 75 6.29 0.48 -18.32
CA LEU A 75 6.36 0.83 -16.89
C LEU A 75 7.76 1.23 -16.41
N ILE A 76 8.83 0.88 -17.12
CA ILE A 76 10.20 1.32 -16.79
C ILE A 76 10.31 2.82 -17.08
N ARG A 77 9.91 3.22 -18.29
CA ARG A 77 9.86 4.64 -18.70
C ARG A 77 8.81 5.41 -17.91
N GLY A 78 7.62 4.81 -17.74
CA GLY A 78 6.46 5.39 -17.09
C GLY A 78 6.39 5.20 -15.57
N ARG A 79 7.47 4.76 -14.89
CA ARG A 79 7.43 4.42 -13.46
C ARG A 79 6.93 5.55 -12.56
N GLY A 80 7.35 6.79 -12.83
CA GLY A 80 6.87 7.97 -12.12
C GLY A 80 5.38 8.22 -12.34
N LEU A 81 4.93 8.07 -13.59
CA LEU A 81 3.52 8.21 -13.99
C LEU A 81 2.64 7.17 -13.29
N PHE A 82 3.08 5.91 -13.26
CA PHE A 82 2.38 4.83 -12.55
C PHE A 82 2.29 5.11 -11.05
N CYS A 83 3.40 5.47 -10.40
CA CYS A 83 3.41 5.80 -8.98
C CYS A 83 2.45 6.97 -8.67
N ARG A 84 2.50 8.04 -9.48
CA ARG A 84 1.63 9.20 -9.32
C ARG A 84 0.16 8.83 -9.51
N SER A 85 -0.16 8.02 -10.52
CA SER A 85 -1.52 7.59 -10.80
C SER A 85 -2.10 6.74 -9.66
N ILE A 86 -1.35 5.74 -9.17
CA ILE A 86 -1.75 4.90 -8.02
C ILE A 86 -2.04 5.75 -6.79
N ILE A 87 -1.11 6.65 -6.43
CA ILE A 87 -1.24 7.44 -5.21
C ILE A 87 -2.40 8.45 -5.34
N LYS A 88 -2.56 9.09 -6.51
CA LYS A 88 -3.69 10.00 -6.75
C LYS A 88 -5.03 9.26 -6.69
N ALA A 89 -5.14 8.10 -7.34
CA ALA A 89 -6.35 7.29 -7.35
C ALA A 89 -6.69 6.76 -5.95
N GLN A 90 -5.70 6.35 -5.17
CA GLN A 90 -5.92 5.90 -3.80
C GLN A 90 -6.45 7.03 -2.90
N LYS A 91 -5.88 8.24 -3.01
CA LYS A 91 -6.37 9.41 -2.25
C LYS A 91 -7.80 9.78 -2.63
N ALA A 92 -8.11 9.77 -3.92
CA ALA A 92 -9.44 10.07 -4.42
C ALA A 92 -10.46 8.96 -4.07
N SER A 93 -10.02 7.71 -3.96
CA SER A 93 -10.92 6.58 -3.71
C SER A 93 -10.32 5.53 -2.76
N PRO A 94 -10.26 5.82 -1.44
CA PRO A 94 -9.65 4.93 -0.46
C PRO A 94 -10.33 3.55 -0.35
N SER A 95 -11.60 3.43 -0.71
CA SER A 95 -12.34 2.17 -0.74
C SER A 95 -11.70 1.11 -1.66
N PHE A 96 -10.97 1.55 -2.70
CA PHE A 96 -10.27 0.70 -3.65
C PHE A 96 -8.80 0.44 -3.29
N THR A 97 -8.34 0.90 -2.12
CA THR A 97 -6.94 0.74 -1.66
C THR A 97 -6.43 -0.69 -1.82
N ARG A 98 -7.27 -1.71 -1.56
CA ARG A 98 -6.90 -3.13 -1.71
C ARG A 98 -6.62 -3.53 -3.16
N LEU A 99 -7.35 -2.98 -4.13
CA LEU A 99 -7.08 -3.22 -5.56
C LEU A 99 -5.77 -2.57 -5.97
N PHE A 100 -5.53 -1.33 -5.55
CA PHE A 100 -4.27 -0.64 -5.83
C PHE A 100 -3.08 -1.37 -5.21
N ALA A 101 -3.22 -1.88 -3.98
CA ALA A 101 -2.21 -2.70 -3.32
C ALA A 101 -1.89 -3.98 -4.11
N ALA A 102 -2.93 -4.69 -4.55
CA ALA A 102 -2.78 -5.90 -5.35
C ALA A 102 -2.11 -5.61 -6.70
N LEU A 103 -2.48 -4.50 -7.36
CA LEU A 103 -1.89 -4.10 -8.64
C LEU A 103 -0.40 -3.79 -8.47
N VAL A 104 -0.04 -3.01 -7.44
CA VAL A 104 1.35 -2.71 -7.10
C VAL A 104 2.10 -3.99 -6.78
N ALA A 105 1.51 -4.93 -6.03
CA ALA A 105 2.15 -6.21 -5.72
C ALA A 105 2.45 -7.03 -6.98
N VAL A 106 1.51 -7.12 -7.92
CA VAL A 106 1.71 -7.80 -9.20
C VAL A 106 2.81 -7.13 -10.03
N VAL A 107 2.77 -5.80 -10.17
CA VAL A 107 3.81 -5.04 -10.88
C VAL A 107 5.18 -5.25 -10.24
N ASN A 108 5.25 -5.26 -8.91
CA ASN A 108 6.48 -5.43 -8.15
C ASN A 108 7.18 -6.78 -8.41
N THR A 109 6.44 -7.84 -8.76
CA THR A 109 7.05 -9.14 -9.12
C THR A 109 7.88 -9.07 -10.40
N LYS A 110 7.52 -8.18 -11.34
CA LYS A 110 8.18 -8.05 -12.65
C LYS A 110 9.07 -6.82 -12.74
N PHE A 111 8.71 -5.76 -12.02
CA PHE A 111 9.44 -4.50 -11.97
C PHE A 111 9.65 -4.05 -10.51
N PRO A 112 10.59 -4.69 -9.77
CA PRO A 112 10.86 -4.35 -8.38
C PRO A 112 11.19 -2.88 -8.14
N GLU A 113 11.91 -2.24 -9.06
CA GLU A 113 12.24 -0.81 -8.98
C GLU A 113 10.99 0.08 -8.98
N VAL A 114 9.94 -0.32 -9.69
CA VAL A 114 8.66 0.40 -9.71
C VAL A 114 7.96 0.24 -8.36
N GLY A 115 7.93 -0.98 -7.82
CA GLY A 115 7.36 -1.24 -6.49
C GLY A 115 8.09 -0.49 -5.37
N ALA A 116 9.43 -0.47 -5.42
CA ALA A 116 10.26 0.30 -4.50
C ALA A 116 9.95 1.80 -4.56
N LEU A 117 9.78 2.35 -5.76
CA LEU A 117 9.43 3.76 -5.95
C LEU A 117 8.03 4.10 -5.41
N VAL A 118 7.04 3.23 -5.60
CA VAL A 118 5.71 3.40 -5.01
C VAL A 118 5.82 3.44 -3.48
N LEU A 119 6.55 2.49 -2.87
CA LEU A 119 6.72 2.43 -1.43
C LEU A 119 7.45 3.67 -0.89
N LYS A 120 8.57 4.06 -1.52
CA LYS A 120 9.34 5.28 -1.17
C LYS A 120 8.45 6.53 -1.17
N ARG A 121 7.65 6.72 -2.22
CA ARG A 121 6.73 7.87 -2.33
C ARG A 121 5.59 7.79 -1.31
N THR A 122 5.12 6.60 -0.99
CA THR A 122 4.06 6.38 0.02
C THR A 122 4.59 6.74 1.42
N VAL A 123 5.78 6.26 1.79
CA VAL A 123 6.43 6.60 3.07
C VAL A 123 6.73 8.09 3.15
N TRP A 124 7.22 8.71 2.07
CA TRP A 124 7.44 10.15 2.04
C TRP A 124 6.15 10.96 2.27
N GLN A 125 5.04 10.53 1.67
CA GLN A 125 3.74 11.17 1.92
C GLN A 125 3.24 10.95 3.34
N LEU A 126 3.51 9.78 3.93
CA LEU A 126 3.18 9.47 5.30
C LEU A 126 3.91 10.40 6.28
N GLN A 127 5.23 10.54 6.10
CA GLN A 127 6.07 11.47 6.87
C GLN A 127 5.56 12.91 6.73
N THR A 128 5.30 13.34 5.50
CA THR A 128 4.83 14.71 5.22
C THR A 128 3.44 14.98 5.81
N ALA A 129 2.53 14.01 5.76
CA ALA A 129 1.18 14.13 6.34
C ALA A 129 1.25 14.20 7.87
N TYR A 130 2.11 13.39 8.50
CA TYR A 130 2.36 13.44 9.93
C TYR A 130 2.84 14.81 10.40
N GLU A 131 3.82 15.40 9.70
CA GLU A 131 4.33 16.73 10.00
C GLU A 131 3.26 17.83 9.88
N ARG A 132 2.20 17.57 9.10
CA ARG A 132 1.08 18.49 8.85
C ARG A 132 -0.17 18.17 9.67
N SER A 133 -0.14 17.15 10.51
CA SER A 133 -1.30 16.61 11.23
C SER A 133 -2.45 16.14 10.33
N ASP A 134 -2.18 15.79 9.07
CA ASP A 134 -3.15 15.20 8.15
C ASP A 134 -3.31 13.71 8.43
N ARG A 135 -4.54 13.19 8.41
CA ARG A 135 -4.86 11.77 8.66
C ARG A 135 -4.47 10.90 7.45
N PRO A 136 -3.34 10.16 7.47
CA PRO A 136 -2.96 9.34 6.34
C PRO A 136 -3.58 7.94 6.46
N LYS A 137 -4.21 7.47 5.38
CA LYS A 137 -4.79 6.11 5.29
C LYS A 137 -4.08 5.33 4.20
N LEU A 138 -2.93 4.69 4.45
CA LEU A 138 -2.17 4.07 3.36
C LEU A 138 -1.33 2.83 3.72
N LEU A 139 -1.03 2.07 2.66
CA LEU A 139 -0.46 0.72 2.58
C LEU A 139 1.01 0.67 2.98
N ALA A 140 1.38 -0.33 3.79
CA ALA A 140 2.74 -0.51 4.26
C ALA A 140 3.11 -1.99 4.38
N HIS A 141 4.38 -2.29 4.08
CA HIS A 141 5.02 -3.55 4.46
C HIS A 141 5.04 -3.67 6.00
N GLU A 142 5.13 -4.88 6.53
CA GLU A 142 5.04 -5.16 7.98
C GLU A 142 5.96 -4.29 8.84
N ILE A 143 7.22 -4.09 8.44
CA ILE A 143 8.18 -3.27 9.20
C ILE A 143 7.74 -1.80 9.22
N VAL A 144 7.36 -1.27 8.06
CA VAL A 144 6.81 0.09 7.89
C VAL A 144 5.54 0.25 8.75
N ALA A 145 4.70 -0.79 8.81
CA ALA A 145 3.49 -0.80 9.62
C ALA A 145 3.79 -0.73 11.13
N LEU A 146 4.78 -1.49 11.61
CA LEU A 146 5.19 -1.49 13.02
C LEU A 146 5.89 -0.18 13.42
N GLU A 147 6.80 0.33 12.58
CA GLU A 147 7.47 1.61 12.82
C GLU A 147 6.45 2.75 12.84
N TRP A 148 5.52 2.76 11.89
CA TRP A 148 4.47 3.78 11.83
C TRP A 148 3.56 3.76 13.07
N LEU A 149 3.13 2.58 13.52
CA LEU A 149 2.37 2.45 14.76
C LEU A 149 3.15 2.92 15.98
N THR A 150 4.48 2.73 15.98
CA THR A 150 5.34 3.22 17.06
C THR A 150 5.36 4.74 17.09
N VAL A 151 5.49 5.39 15.93
CA VAL A 151 5.44 6.86 15.80
C VAL A 151 4.10 7.41 16.24
N LEU A 152 2.98 6.79 15.83
CA LEU A 152 1.64 7.23 16.22
C LEU A 152 1.38 7.08 17.71
N LEU A 153 1.90 6.03 18.35
CA LEU A 153 1.64 5.72 19.76
C LEU A 153 2.70 6.28 20.72
N GLU A 154 3.74 6.96 20.23
CA GLU A 154 4.80 7.54 21.06
C GLU A 154 4.25 8.65 21.97
N ASN A 155 3.45 9.55 21.40
CA ASN A 155 2.75 10.63 22.10
C ASN A 155 1.26 10.58 21.72
N PRO A 156 0.46 9.70 22.35
CA PRO A 156 -0.89 9.42 21.91
C PRO A 156 -1.81 10.63 22.13
N THR A 157 -2.27 11.21 21.02
CA THR A 157 -3.41 12.14 20.92
C THR A 157 -4.64 11.42 20.38
N ASP A 158 -5.84 11.97 20.58
CA ASP A 158 -7.08 11.39 20.06
C ASP A 158 -7.01 11.06 18.56
N ASP A 159 -6.45 11.97 17.75
CA ASP A 159 -6.28 11.78 16.30
C ASP A 159 -5.27 10.67 15.98
N SER A 160 -4.10 10.67 16.63
CA SER A 160 -3.07 9.66 16.39
C SER A 160 -3.53 8.25 16.75
N VAL A 161 -4.33 8.14 17.82
CA VAL A 161 -4.89 6.87 18.29
C VAL A 161 -6.03 6.42 17.37
N GLU A 162 -6.90 7.32 16.91
CA GLU A 162 -7.93 6.99 15.90
C GLU A 162 -7.28 6.45 14.61
N VAL A 163 -6.21 7.09 14.13
CA VAL A 163 -5.44 6.60 12.96
C VAL A 163 -4.79 5.25 13.25
N ALA A 164 -4.17 5.07 14.42
CA ALA A 164 -3.52 3.81 14.80
C ALA A 164 -4.53 2.66 14.90
N VAL A 165 -5.71 2.89 15.48
CA VAL A 165 -6.78 1.89 15.57
C VAL A 165 -7.26 1.50 14.18
N GLY A 166 -7.53 2.46 13.30
CA GLY A 166 -7.92 2.19 11.91
C GLY A 166 -6.85 1.40 11.16
N PHE A 167 -5.58 1.74 11.37
CA PHE A 167 -4.45 1.06 10.74
C PHE A 167 -4.31 -0.40 11.21
N VAL A 168 -4.37 -0.66 12.52
CA VAL A 168 -4.34 -2.04 13.07
C VAL A 168 -5.56 -2.84 12.66
N THR A 169 -6.72 -2.20 12.47
CA THR A 169 -7.92 -2.87 11.95
C THR A 169 -7.66 -3.45 10.56
N GLU A 170 -6.99 -2.70 9.69
CA GLU A 170 -6.70 -3.10 8.31
C GLU A 170 -5.53 -4.09 8.18
N CYS A 171 -4.43 -3.88 8.93
CA CYS A 171 -3.23 -4.72 8.80
C CYS A 171 -3.10 -5.79 9.90
N GLY A 172 -3.99 -5.81 10.90
CA GLY A 172 -3.85 -6.63 12.09
C GLY A 172 -3.88 -8.14 11.82
N SER A 173 -4.64 -8.59 10.82
CA SER A 173 -4.60 -9.99 10.38
C SER A 173 -3.22 -10.38 9.86
N LEU A 174 -2.56 -9.51 9.08
CA LEU A 174 -1.23 -9.75 8.56
C LEU A 174 -0.18 -9.78 9.68
N LEU A 175 -0.24 -8.80 10.60
CA LEU A 175 0.66 -8.73 11.75
C LEU A 175 0.44 -9.90 12.72
N GLN A 176 -0.77 -10.44 12.81
CA GLN A 176 -1.06 -11.62 13.63
C GLN A 176 -0.33 -12.86 13.11
N ASP A 177 -0.21 -12.99 11.79
CA ASP A 177 0.44 -14.14 11.14
C ASP A 177 1.96 -13.99 11.10
N LEU A 178 2.47 -12.79 10.83
CA LEU A 178 3.90 -12.53 10.64
C LEU A 178 4.64 -12.16 11.95
N SER A 179 4.07 -11.26 12.75
CA SER A 179 4.68 -10.75 14.00
C SER A 179 3.71 -10.72 15.18
N PRO A 180 3.21 -11.89 15.65
CA PRO A 180 2.24 -11.95 16.74
C PRO A 180 2.74 -11.33 18.05
N LYS A 181 4.06 -11.36 18.30
CA LYS A 181 4.67 -10.72 19.47
C LYS A 181 4.63 -9.19 19.39
N ALA A 182 4.94 -8.62 18.22
CA ALA A 182 4.85 -7.18 18.01
C ALA A 182 3.39 -6.73 18.09
N LEU A 183 2.47 -7.43 17.43
CA LEU A 183 1.05 -7.12 17.54
C LEU A 183 0.57 -7.16 19.00
N ALA A 184 1.00 -8.15 19.79
CA ALA A 184 0.65 -8.22 21.20
C ALA A 184 1.08 -6.97 21.98
N GLY A 185 2.30 -6.46 21.75
CA GLY A 185 2.76 -5.24 22.41
C GLY A 185 1.99 -3.99 22.00
N ILE A 186 1.58 -3.84 20.72
CA ILE A 186 0.67 -2.74 20.30
C ILE A 186 -0.62 -2.75 21.11
N PHE A 187 -1.20 -3.93 21.36
CA PHE A 187 -2.41 -4.03 22.18
C PHE A 187 -2.16 -3.76 23.67
N GLU A 188 -0.96 -4.04 24.19
CA GLU A 188 -0.58 -3.58 25.55
C GLU A 188 -0.51 -2.05 25.61
N PHE A 189 0.00 -1.38 24.57
CA PHE A 189 -0.03 0.09 24.47
C PHE A 189 -1.46 0.64 24.48
N PHE A 190 -2.35 0.12 23.63
CA PHE A 190 -3.75 0.52 23.64
C PHE A 190 -4.42 0.31 25.00
N ARG A 191 -4.12 -0.80 25.68
CA ARG A 191 -4.61 -1.04 27.03
C ARG A 191 -4.09 0.00 28.02
N GLY A 192 -2.81 0.36 27.92
CA GLY A 192 -2.22 1.43 28.73
C GLY A 192 -2.87 2.80 28.50
N ILE A 193 -3.25 3.12 27.25
CA ILE A 193 -4.00 4.34 26.92
C ILE A 193 -5.38 4.32 27.59
N LEU A 194 -6.11 3.21 27.51
CA LEU A 194 -7.40 3.03 28.18
C LEU A 194 -7.31 3.22 29.70
N TYR A 195 -6.25 2.70 30.34
CA TYR A 195 -6.08 2.84 31.79
C TYR A 195 -5.79 4.26 32.24
N LYS A 196 -5.06 5.05 31.45
CA LYS A 196 -4.78 6.46 31.79
C LYS A 196 -6.04 7.31 31.79
N GLY A 197 -7.00 7.01 30.92
CA GLY A 197 -8.27 7.73 30.84
C GLY A 197 -8.17 9.19 30.39
N GLU A 198 -7.04 9.59 29.78
CA GLU A 198 -6.79 10.97 29.32
C GLU A 198 -7.27 11.22 27.87
N ILE A 199 -7.86 10.21 27.22
CA ILE A 199 -8.37 10.29 25.84
C ILE A 199 -9.88 10.45 25.78
N HIS A 200 -10.40 10.99 24.68
CA HIS A 200 -11.84 11.18 24.51
C HIS A 200 -12.61 9.86 24.43
N ASN A 201 -13.85 9.84 24.97
CA ASN A 201 -14.71 8.63 25.02
C ASN A 201 -14.89 7.95 23.66
N ARG A 202 -14.98 8.73 22.58
CA ARG A 202 -15.04 8.21 21.21
C ARG A 202 -13.84 7.30 20.90
N VAL A 203 -12.63 7.73 21.22
CA VAL A 203 -11.39 6.99 20.96
C VAL A 203 -11.31 5.75 21.84
N MET A 204 -11.79 5.83 23.08
CA MET A 204 -11.94 4.68 23.96
C MET A 204 -12.82 3.58 23.33
N PHE A 205 -14.00 3.94 22.81
CA PHE A 205 -14.86 2.98 22.11
C PHE A 205 -14.18 2.37 20.87
N LEU A 206 -13.45 3.16 20.09
CA LEU A 206 -12.69 2.65 18.94
C LEU A 206 -11.65 1.60 19.36
N ILE A 207 -10.95 1.83 20.48
CA ILE A 207 -10.01 0.85 21.01
C ILE A 207 -10.75 -0.42 21.47
N GLU A 208 -11.87 -0.29 22.19
CA GLU A 208 -12.66 -1.44 22.63
C GLU A 208 -13.16 -2.29 21.45
N ASP A 209 -13.66 -1.64 20.39
CA ASP A 209 -14.05 -2.29 19.14
C ASP A 209 -12.86 -3.04 18.51
N LEU A 210 -11.66 -2.46 18.53
CA LEU A 210 -10.44 -3.11 18.06
C LEU A 210 -10.10 -4.38 18.87
N PHE A 211 -10.29 -4.36 20.20
CA PHE A 211 -10.11 -5.56 21.03
C PHE A 211 -11.14 -6.65 20.67
N ALA A 212 -12.38 -6.28 20.35
CA ALA A 212 -13.39 -7.20 19.83
C ALA A 212 -12.96 -7.82 18.49
N ILE A 213 -12.46 -7.01 17.56
CA ILE A 213 -11.92 -7.47 16.26
C ILE A 213 -10.76 -8.46 16.48
N ARG A 214 -9.84 -8.17 17.40
CA ARG A 214 -8.72 -9.07 17.75
C ARG A 214 -9.22 -10.39 18.31
N LYS A 215 -10.21 -10.37 19.21
CA LYS A 215 -10.83 -11.57 19.80
C LYS A 215 -11.50 -12.43 18.73
N ALA A 216 -12.10 -11.79 17.72
CA ALA A 216 -12.64 -12.44 16.55
C ALA A 216 -11.56 -12.91 15.54
N LYS A 217 -10.27 -12.73 15.83
CA LYS A 217 -9.12 -13.04 14.96
C LYS A 217 -9.24 -12.39 13.58
N PHE A 218 -9.65 -11.11 13.54
CA PHE A 218 -9.73 -10.32 12.31
C PHE A 218 -10.56 -10.97 11.18
N LYS A 219 -11.56 -11.81 11.50
CA LYS A 219 -12.37 -12.52 10.48
C LYS A 219 -13.03 -11.60 9.44
N GLY A 220 -13.37 -10.36 9.80
CA GLY A 220 -13.92 -9.35 8.88
C GLY A 220 -12.87 -8.57 8.07
N TYR A 221 -11.59 -8.72 8.42
CA TYR A 221 -10.45 -7.98 7.87
C TYR A 221 -9.32 -8.94 7.48
N PRO A 222 -9.56 -9.86 6.52
CA PRO A 222 -8.52 -10.79 6.08
C PRO A 222 -7.36 -10.03 5.43
N ALA A 223 -6.12 -10.46 5.69
CA ALA A 223 -4.91 -9.84 5.16
C ALA A 223 -4.92 -9.70 3.63
N VAL A 224 -5.39 -10.72 2.91
CA VAL A 224 -5.60 -10.69 1.46
C VAL A 224 -6.92 -11.38 1.15
N ARG A 225 -7.82 -10.73 0.39
CA ARG A 225 -9.03 -11.38 -0.13
C ARG A 225 -8.65 -12.39 -1.20
N SER A 226 -9.35 -13.52 -1.25
CA SER A 226 -9.10 -14.60 -2.23
C SER A 226 -9.06 -14.10 -3.68
N GLU A 227 -9.91 -13.14 -4.04
CA GLU A 227 -9.97 -12.52 -5.37
C GLU A 227 -8.68 -11.77 -5.77
N LEU A 228 -7.90 -11.31 -4.79
CA LEU A 228 -6.69 -10.49 -4.99
C LEU A 228 -5.39 -11.28 -4.72
N TYR A 229 -5.51 -12.58 -4.48
CA TYR A 229 -4.38 -13.48 -4.32
C TYR A 229 -3.84 -13.89 -5.71
N LEU A 230 -3.04 -13.01 -6.31
CA LEU A 230 -2.51 -13.19 -7.67
C LEU A 230 -0.99 -13.36 -7.72
N VAL A 231 -0.34 -13.20 -6.57
CA VAL A 231 1.10 -13.34 -6.43
C VAL A 231 1.37 -14.39 -5.38
N ASP A 232 2.02 -15.47 -5.80
CA ASP A 232 2.47 -16.53 -4.91
C ASP A 232 3.50 -15.99 -3.93
N GLN A 233 3.54 -16.58 -2.73
CA GLN A 233 4.40 -16.09 -1.65
C GLN A 233 5.89 -16.05 -2.04
N GLU A 234 6.33 -16.99 -2.88
CA GLU A 234 7.72 -17.14 -3.34
C GLU A 234 8.13 -16.06 -4.36
N ASP A 235 7.16 -15.51 -5.10
CA ASP A 235 7.39 -14.46 -6.11
C ASP A 235 7.32 -13.05 -5.52
N LYS A 236 7.00 -12.91 -4.23
CA LYS A 236 6.90 -11.61 -3.56
C LYS A 236 8.28 -11.01 -3.34
N VAL A 237 8.46 -9.80 -3.87
CA VAL A 237 9.65 -8.99 -3.61
C VAL A 237 9.38 -8.03 -2.47
N THR A 238 10.14 -8.13 -1.39
CA THR A 238 10.05 -7.24 -0.23
C THR A 238 11.10 -6.15 -0.31
N HIS A 239 10.71 -4.92 0.02
CA HIS A 239 11.62 -3.77 0.04
C HIS A 239 11.83 -3.30 1.47
N GLU A 240 13.09 -3.07 1.84
CA GLU A 240 13.46 -2.52 3.13
C GLU A 240 13.49 -0.98 3.04
N ILE A 241 12.48 -0.33 3.59
CA ILE A 241 12.41 1.12 3.74
C ILE A 241 11.95 1.40 5.17
N SER A 242 12.67 2.26 5.89
CA SER A 242 12.25 2.72 7.23
C SER A 242 11.40 3.98 7.14
N VAL A 243 10.39 4.06 8.00
CA VAL A 243 9.55 5.26 8.19
C VAL A 243 10.28 6.31 9.03
N VAL A 244 11.26 5.90 9.83
CA VAL A 244 12.04 6.81 10.68
C VAL A 244 13.08 7.56 9.86
N ASP A 245 13.63 6.92 8.82
CA ASP A 245 14.60 7.52 7.93
C ASP A 245 13.95 8.57 7.03
N LYS A 246 14.39 9.83 7.15
CA LYS A 246 13.82 10.93 6.36
C LYS A 246 14.06 10.73 4.87
N ILE A 247 12.98 10.62 4.10
CA ILE A 247 13.06 10.57 2.65
C ILE A 247 13.17 12.00 2.11
N ASN A 248 14.34 12.36 1.56
CA ASN A 248 14.57 13.72 1.06
C ASN A 248 14.09 13.93 -0.39
N ASP A 249 14.12 12.88 -1.22
CA ASP A 249 13.75 12.98 -2.64
C ASP A 249 12.76 11.87 -3.05
N PRO A 250 11.47 12.19 -3.30
CA PRO A 250 10.49 11.26 -3.85
C PRO A 250 10.66 10.98 -5.35
N GLU A 251 11.69 11.53 -5.99
CA GLU A 251 12.01 11.40 -7.42
C GLU A 251 10.88 11.90 -8.33
N THR A 252 10.23 13.01 -7.97
CA THR A 252 9.12 13.61 -8.72
C THR A 252 9.51 14.06 -10.13
N SER A 253 10.82 14.24 -10.39
CA SER A 253 11.32 14.55 -11.73
C SER A 253 11.07 13.44 -12.76
N LEU A 254 10.71 12.22 -12.31
CA LEU A 254 10.29 11.09 -13.15
C LEU A 254 8.86 11.24 -13.69
N ASP A 255 8.08 12.17 -13.16
CA ASP A 255 6.70 12.41 -13.59
C ASP A 255 6.66 13.36 -14.80
N ILE A 256 7.80 13.97 -15.12
CA ILE A 256 7.95 14.99 -16.15
C ILE A 256 8.71 14.40 -17.34
N PHE A 257 8.22 14.69 -18.53
CA PHE A 257 8.88 14.30 -19.77
C PHE A 257 10.31 14.84 -19.85
N LYS A 258 11.26 13.96 -20.23
CA LYS A 258 12.62 14.31 -20.59
C LYS A 258 12.97 13.59 -21.90
N ALA A 259 13.59 14.31 -22.82
CA ALA A 259 14.06 13.71 -24.08
C ALA A 259 15.18 12.71 -23.78
N ASP A 260 15.08 11.52 -24.36
CA ASP A 260 16.04 10.44 -24.22
C ASP A 260 16.82 10.26 -25.51
N SER A 261 18.14 10.40 -25.42
CA SER A 261 19.06 10.16 -26.54
C SER A 261 19.09 8.68 -26.99
N ARG A 262 18.77 7.74 -26.10
CA ARG A 262 18.76 6.29 -26.35
C ARG A 262 17.35 5.72 -26.43
N PHE A 263 16.37 6.56 -26.76
CA PHE A 263 14.96 6.21 -26.77
C PHE A 263 14.67 4.91 -27.54
N LEU A 264 15.17 4.79 -28.78
CA LEU A 264 14.92 3.61 -29.61
C LEU A 264 15.51 2.32 -29.02
N GLU A 265 16.68 2.40 -28.40
CA GLU A 265 17.32 1.26 -27.73
C GLU A 265 16.52 0.83 -26.50
N ASN A 266 16.08 1.81 -25.70
CA ASN A 266 15.33 1.58 -24.47
C ASN A 266 13.93 1.00 -24.76
N GLU A 267 13.22 1.51 -25.78
CA GLU A 267 11.95 0.93 -26.21
C GLU A 267 12.12 -0.50 -26.74
N LYS A 268 13.19 -0.77 -27.49
CA LYS A 268 13.48 -2.14 -27.96
C LYS A 268 13.76 -3.10 -26.80
N ARG A 269 14.54 -2.67 -25.81
CA ARG A 269 14.79 -3.46 -24.58
C ARG A 269 13.49 -3.73 -23.82
N PHE A 270 12.62 -2.74 -23.72
CA PHE A 270 11.32 -2.92 -23.08
C PHE A 270 10.46 -3.93 -23.84
N GLU A 271 10.42 -3.88 -25.17
CA GLU A 271 9.69 -4.86 -26.00
C GLU A 271 10.20 -6.30 -25.81
N GLU A 272 11.49 -6.50 -25.58
CA GLU A 272 12.05 -7.81 -25.23
C GLU A 272 11.58 -8.29 -23.85
N ILE A 273 11.58 -7.40 -22.85
CA ILE A 273 11.07 -7.69 -21.50
C ILE A 273 9.56 -8.00 -21.54
N LYS A 274 8.78 -7.20 -22.26
CA LYS A 274 7.33 -7.38 -22.46
C LYS A 274 7.02 -8.75 -23.07
N ARG A 275 7.78 -9.16 -24.09
CA ARG A 275 7.63 -10.48 -24.71
C ARG A 275 7.93 -11.62 -23.75
N ASN A 276 8.91 -11.45 -22.86
CA ASN A 276 9.23 -12.44 -21.83
C ASN A 276 8.14 -12.54 -20.76
N ILE A 277 7.50 -11.41 -20.39
CA ILE A 277 6.44 -11.38 -19.36
C ILE A 277 5.12 -11.94 -19.90
N LEU A 278 4.67 -11.50 -21.08
CA LEU A 278 3.37 -11.88 -21.65
C LEU A 278 3.43 -13.16 -22.49
N GLY A 279 4.63 -13.59 -22.89
CA GLY A 279 4.85 -14.70 -23.82
C GLY A 279 4.50 -14.32 -25.28
N ASN A 280 4.89 -15.17 -26.23
CA ASN A 280 4.65 -14.97 -27.68
C ASN A 280 3.15 -15.03 -28.11
N LYS A 281 2.19 -14.97 -27.18
CA LYS A 281 0.76 -15.07 -27.48
C LYS A 281 0.11 -13.73 -27.87
N SER A 282 0.87 -12.64 -27.98
CA SER A 282 0.34 -11.32 -28.35
C SER A 282 -0.05 -11.17 -29.84
N SER A 283 -0.21 -12.27 -30.58
CA SER A 283 -0.63 -12.26 -31.99
C SER A 283 -1.86 -13.14 -32.26
N SER A 284 -2.87 -13.08 -31.41
CA SER A 284 -4.22 -13.53 -31.77
C SER A 284 -5.27 -12.55 -31.26
N LYS A 285 -5.93 -11.91 -32.23
CA LYS A 285 -6.99 -10.92 -32.10
C LYS A 285 -8.09 -11.30 -31.10
N GLY A 286 -8.53 -10.30 -30.34
CA GLY A 286 -9.91 -10.13 -29.87
C GLY A 286 -10.28 -8.66 -30.03
N GLU A 287 -11.18 -8.36 -30.97
CA GLU A 287 -11.67 -7.03 -31.34
C GLU A 287 -12.82 -6.60 -30.39
N ALA A 288 -12.77 -5.33 -29.92
CA ALA A 288 -13.86 -4.48 -29.39
C ALA A 288 -14.63 -4.97 -28.11
N GLU A 289 -15.09 -4.15 -27.17
CA GLU A 289 -15.89 -2.91 -27.30
C GLU A 289 -15.74 -1.94 -26.11
N ASP A 290 -16.01 -0.67 -26.41
CA ASP A 290 -16.33 0.53 -25.62
C ASP A 290 -15.36 1.10 -24.55
N LEU A 291 -14.74 2.22 -24.93
CA LEU A 291 -14.28 3.26 -24.02
C LEU A 291 -15.15 4.50 -24.30
N GLU A 292 -16.11 4.75 -23.42
CA GLU A 292 -16.75 6.07 -23.32
C GLU A 292 -15.70 7.05 -22.76
N ASP A 293 -15.38 8.05 -23.58
CA ASP A 293 -14.58 9.22 -23.21
C ASP A 293 -15.41 10.10 -22.26
N GLU A 294 -15.09 10.10 -20.96
CA GLU A 294 -15.38 11.24 -20.10
C GLU A 294 -14.09 12.05 -19.92
N GLU A 295 -14.00 13.14 -20.69
CA GLU A 295 -13.14 14.26 -20.34
C GLU A 295 -13.65 14.86 -19.02
N SER A 296 -12.81 14.83 -17.99
CA SER A 296 -13.04 15.61 -16.77
C SER A 296 -11.81 16.46 -16.49
N ASP A 297 -11.98 17.74 -16.80
CA ASP A 297 -11.12 18.86 -16.48
C ASP A 297 -10.96 19.05 -14.96
N GLU A 298 -9.92 19.80 -14.62
CA GLU A 298 -9.41 20.07 -13.28
C GLU A 298 -10.30 21.02 -12.44
N GLU A 299 -10.34 20.72 -11.13
CA GLU A 299 -10.52 21.57 -9.93
C GLU A 299 -11.81 22.39 -9.69
N GLU A 300 -12.43 22.17 -8.52
CA GLU A 300 -12.64 23.23 -7.50
C GLU A 300 -13.06 22.63 -6.14
N ASP A 301 -12.46 23.17 -5.07
CA ASP A 301 -12.75 22.89 -3.66
C ASP A 301 -14.03 23.62 -3.21
N GLU A 302 -15.04 22.90 -2.71
CA GLU A 302 -16.13 23.50 -1.92
C GLU A 302 -16.20 22.89 -0.52
N LYS A 303 -16.07 23.79 0.48
CA LYS A 303 -16.28 23.54 1.90
C LYS A 303 -17.75 23.23 2.17
N MET A 304 -18.02 22.15 2.89
CA MET A 304 -19.31 21.94 3.57
C MET A 304 -19.10 22.08 5.08
N ASP A 305 -19.76 23.10 5.63
CA ASP A 305 -19.83 23.43 7.06
C ASP A 305 -21.05 22.71 7.66
N VAL A 306 -20.86 21.98 8.76
CA VAL A 306 -21.97 21.34 9.50
C VAL A 306 -21.87 21.77 10.95
N HIS A 307 -22.84 22.60 11.33
CA HIS A 307 -23.10 23.13 12.66
C HIS A 307 -23.78 22.05 13.52
N ASP A 308 -23.20 21.72 14.66
CA ASP A 308 -23.79 20.81 15.65
C ASP A 308 -24.10 21.60 16.93
N GLU A 309 -25.39 21.73 17.21
CA GLU A 309 -25.94 22.30 18.45
C GLU A 309 -26.34 21.14 19.35
N THR A 310 -25.67 20.98 20.49
CA THR A 310 -26.32 20.68 21.78
C THR A 310 -25.33 20.58 22.94
N GLU A 311 -25.71 21.24 24.02
CA GLU A 311 -24.98 21.39 25.28
C GLU A 311 -25.34 20.29 26.31
N THR A 312 -24.49 20.21 27.36
CA THR A 312 -24.66 19.68 28.73
C THR A 312 -24.09 18.27 29.00
N GLU A 313 -22.93 18.11 29.68
CA GLU A 313 -22.61 18.22 31.14
C GLU A 313 -23.36 17.16 32.00
N ARG A 314 -22.82 16.38 32.98
CA ARG A 314 -21.62 16.50 33.85
C ARG A 314 -21.46 15.29 34.83
N VAL A 315 -20.21 15.03 35.29
CA VAL A 315 -19.64 14.43 36.55
C VAL A 315 -19.91 12.99 37.06
N ASN A 316 -18.82 12.21 37.31
CA ASN A 316 -18.25 11.99 38.66
C ASN A 316 -16.91 11.20 38.69
N PHE A 317 -16.00 11.66 39.57
CA PHE A 317 -14.62 11.22 39.84
C PHE A 317 -14.54 10.20 41.00
N ALA A 318 -13.55 9.28 41.00
CA ALA A 318 -12.70 8.98 42.18
C ALA A 318 -11.58 7.94 41.90
N ALA A 319 -10.34 8.46 41.84
CA ALA A 319 -9.02 8.00 42.31
C ALA A 319 -8.68 6.51 42.56
N CYS A 320 -7.51 6.09 42.03
CA CYS A 320 -6.43 5.43 42.78
C CYS A 320 -5.08 5.64 42.05
N ASN A 321 -4.19 6.44 42.64
CA ASN A 321 -2.81 6.70 42.16
C ASN A 321 -1.86 5.59 42.58
N LEU A 322 -1.01 5.07 41.68
CA LEU A 322 0.29 4.46 41.97
C LEU A 322 1.17 4.31 40.70
N SER A 323 2.10 5.27 40.51
CA SER A 323 3.34 5.24 39.70
C SER A 323 3.31 4.71 38.24
N ASP A 324 2.67 5.44 37.34
CA ASP A 324 2.51 5.11 35.91
C ASP A 324 3.75 5.33 35.00
N ASP A 325 4.75 6.08 35.48
CA ASP A 325 5.88 6.51 34.65
C ASP A 325 6.96 5.43 34.42
N HIS A 326 7.05 4.45 35.32
CA HIS A 326 8.04 3.37 35.25
C HIS A 326 7.62 2.28 34.26
N VAL A 327 6.35 1.89 34.29
CA VAL A 327 5.77 0.86 33.41
C VAL A 327 5.85 1.28 31.95
N MET A 328 5.51 2.54 31.65
CA MET A 328 5.58 3.08 30.29
C MET A 328 7.02 3.23 29.77
N ARG A 329 8.02 3.45 30.63
CA ARG A 329 9.44 3.40 30.20
C ARG A 329 9.90 1.97 29.90
N GLN A 330 9.47 1.01 30.72
CA GLN A 330 9.85 -0.39 30.56
C GLN A 330 9.22 -1.03 29.31
N LEU A 331 7.96 -0.69 29.02
CA LEU A 331 7.29 -1.08 27.77
C LEU A 331 7.99 -0.48 26.55
N ARG A 332 8.39 0.80 26.59
CA ARG A 332 9.16 1.46 25.51
C ARG A 332 10.52 0.81 25.25
N GLY A 333 11.26 0.46 26.29
CA GLY A 333 12.56 -0.22 26.15
C GLY A 333 12.44 -1.62 25.53
N ASN A 334 11.46 -2.41 26.00
CA ASN A 334 11.20 -3.74 25.46
C ASN A 334 10.66 -3.69 24.02
N TRP A 335 9.90 -2.65 23.69
CA TRP A 335 9.34 -2.42 22.36
C TRP A 335 10.41 -2.05 21.33
N ALA A 336 11.26 -1.08 21.65
CA ALA A 336 12.38 -0.67 20.78
C ALA A 336 13.34 -1.84 20.52
N GLN A 337 13.62 -2.64 21.55
CA GLN A 337 14.42 -3.85 21.40
C GLN A 337 13.74 -4.89 20.50
N THR A 338 12.43 -5.10 20.62
CA THR A 338 11.69 -6.06 19.79
C THR A 338 11.68 -5.65 18.31
N ILE A 339 11.53 -4.36 18.01
CA ILE A 339 11.62 -3.83 16.63
C ILE A 339 13.05 -3.95 16.11
N ALA A 340 14.06 -3.60 16.91
CA ALA A 340 15.45 -3.71 16.53
C ALA A 340 15.87 -5.16 16.25
N ASP A 341 15.43 -6.10 17.10
CA ASP A 341 15.66 -7.54 16.93
C ASP A 341 14.93 -8.09 15.71
N TYR A 342 13.70 -7.62 15.43
CA TYR A 342 12.97 -7.99 14.22
C TYR A 342 13.65 -7.47 12.95
N ALA A 343 14.02 -6.19 12.93
CA ALA A 343 14.74 -5.56 11.82
C ALA A 343 16.15 -6.15 11.63
N ALA A 344 16.81 -6.62 12.68
CA ALA A 344 18.08 -7.36 12.58
C ALA A 344 17.88 -8.76 11.96
N ARG A 345 16.85 -9.49 12.38
CA ARG A 345 16.52 -10.82 11.84
C ARG A 345 16.07 -10.80 10.39
N ALA A 346 15.40 -9.72 9.96
CA ALA A 346 15.09 -9.47 8.56
C ALA A 346 16.37 -9.23 7.73
N ARG A 347 17.29 -8.40 8.24
CA ARG A 347 18.58 -8.08 7.59
C ARG A 347 19.52 -9.27 7.40
N ASP A 348 19.50 -10.24 8.32
CA ASP A 348 20.37 -11.41 8.25
C ASP A 348 19.85 -12.52 7.30
N GLY A 349 18.70 -12.34 6.64
CA GLY A 349 18.13 -13.35 5.72
C GLY A 349 17.68 -14.65 6.40
N ILE A 350 17.60 -14.67 7.75
CA ILE A 350 17.28 -15.87 8.54
C ILE A 350 15.76 -16.21 8.50
N MET A 351 14.95 -15.41 7.82
CA MET A 351 13.56 -15.75 7.51
C MET A 351 13.46 -16.62 6.24
N HIS A 352 14.11 -17.78 6.25
CA HIS A 352 13.57 -18.89 5.45
C HIS A 352 12.29 -19.34 6.15
N HIS A 353 11.15 -19.26 5.46
CA HIS A 353 9.87 -19.77 5.94
C HIS A 353 10.04 -21.22 6.42
N ALA A 354 10.17 -21.41 7.74
CA ALA A 354 10.13 -22.72 8.37
C ALA A 354 8.66 -23.05 8.63
N PRO A 355 8.06 -24.02 7.93
CA PRO A 355 6.72 -24.47 8.23
C PRO A 355 6.75 -25.23 9.56
N GLY A 356 6.20 -24.61 10.61
CA GLY A 356 5.84 -25.26 11.87
C GLY A 356 6.99 -25.66 12.78
N VAL A 357 7.33 -24.83 13.76
CA VAL A 357 7.94 -25.28 15.02
C VAL A 357 7.47 -24.40 16.19
N LEU A 358 6.32 -24.74 16.77
CA LEU A 358 6.07 -24.51 18.20
C LEU A 358 6.49 -25.80 18.92
N GLN A 359 7.80 -25.99 19.12
CA GLN A 359 8.33 -27.00 20.03
C GLN A 359 9.54 -26.46 20.78
N SER A 360 9.28 -25.73 21.86
CA SER A 360 9.73 -26.12 23.21
C SER A 360 9.52 -24.96 24.18
N ARG A 361 9.14 -25.29 25.42
CA ARG A 361 8.86 -24.37 26.54
C ARG A 361 10.13 -23.71 27.13
N ALA A 362 11.26 -23.74 26.43
CA ALA A 362 12.57 -23.42 27.01
C ALA A 362 13.04 -21.95 26.80
N ASP A 363 12.45 -21.18 25.88
CA ASP A 363 12.95 -19.84 25.52
C ASP A 363 12.16 -18.66 26.11
N ILE A 364 11.54 -18.84 27.28
CA ILE A 364 10.83 -17.75 27.97
C ILE A 364 11.66 -17.28 29.16
N SER A 365 12.05 -16.00 29.12
CA SER A 365 12.77 -15.28 30.18
C SER A 365 12.12 -15.46 31.57
N SER A 366 12.96 -15.66 32.59
CA SER A 366 12.58 -15.85 34.00
C SER A 366 11.85 -14.64 34.62
N LEU A 367 11.78 -13.50 33.92
CA LEU A 367 11.06 -12.29 34.35
C LEU A 367 9.53 -12.40 34.27
N LEU A 368 8.99 -13.41 33.61
CA LEU A 368 7.54 -13.66 33.55
C LEU A 368 6.99 -14.47 34.76
N TRP A 369 7.84 -14.83 35.73
CA TRP A 369 7.48 -15.71 36.85
C TRP A 369 7.22 -14.99 38.18
N SER A 370 7.41 -13.66 38.29
CA SER A 370 7.45 -12.98 39.59
C SER A 370 6.31 -12.01 39.93
N LEU A 371 5.13 -12.12 39.31
CA LEU A 371 3.92 -11.46 39.83
C LEU A 371 2.81 -12.50 39.94
N GLY A 372 2.53 -12.90 41.18
CA GLY A 372 1.64 -14.01 41.50
C GLY A 372 0.22 -13.80 41.01
N ALA A 373 -0.23 -14.68 40.14
CA ALA A 373 -1.60 -15.16 40.12
C ALA A 373 -1.57 -16.62 40.59
N ALA A 374 -2.29 -16.90 41.66
CA ALA A 374 -2.31 -18.18 42.35
C ALA A 374 -2.75 -19.32 41.42
N PHE A 375 -2.00 -20.41 41.51
CA PHE A 375 -2.31 -21.72 41.01
C PHE A 375 -3.54 -22.29 41.77
N MET A 376 -4.51 -22.84 41.05
CA MET A 376 -5.41 -23.88 41.56
C MET A 376 -5.26 -25.10 40.65
N HIS A 377 -4.59 -26.12 41.19
CA HIS A 377 -4.49 -27.51 40.72
C HIS A 377 -5.91 -28.12 40.64
N ASP A 378 -6.31 -28.75 39.52
CA ASP A 378 -6.02 -30.13 39.09
C ASP A 378 -7.16 -31.09 39.48
N GLN A 379 -7.60 -31.94 38.53
CA GLN A 379 -7.88 -33.38 38.71
C GLN A 379 -8.46 -34.00 37.42
N GLN A 380 -7.61 -34.82 36.78
CA GLN A 380 -7.86 -36.17 36.24
C GLN A 380 -8.70 -36.37 34.95
N ASN A 381 -8.07 -36.76 33.83
CA ASN A 381 -7.74 -38.18 33.54
C ASN A 381 -6.80 -38.36 32.32
N PRO A 382 -6.01 -39.46 32.25
CA PRO A 382 -4.85 -39.66 31.36
C PRO A 382 -5.20 -40.31 29.99
N PRO A 383 -4.24 -40.41 29.03
CA PRO A 383 -4.54 -40.74 27.64
C PRO A 383 -4.67 -42.25 27.42
N ALA A 384 -5.65 -42.65 26.61
CA ALA A 384 -5.77 -44.03 26.13
C ALA A 384 -5.38 -44.08 24.64
N LYS A 385 -4.39 -44.96 24.39
CA LYS A 385 -3.95 -45.49 23.10
C LYS A 385 -5.12 -46.10 22.32
N LEU A 386 -5.26 -45.73 21.04
CA LEU A 386 -5.09 -46.58 19.85
C LEU A 386 -5.32 -45.74 18.59
#